data_AF-A0AA95SLK8-F1
#
_entry.id   AF-A0AA95SLK8-F1
#
_cell.length_a   1.000
_cell.length_b   1.000
_cell.length_c   1.000
_cell.angle_alpha   90.00
_cell.angle_beta   90.00
_cell.angle_gamma   90.00
#
_symmetry.space_group_name_H-M   'P 1'
#
loop_
_entity.id
_entity.type
_entity.pdbx_description
1 polymer ?
#
loop_
_entity_poly.entity_id
_entity_poly.type
_entity_poly.pdbx_seq_one_letter_code
_entity_poly.pdbx_strand_id
1 'polypeptide(L)'
;MTEFKRAALFSLGLLAMASSMSAQASGGSIGVILPESWPSKAQAEEIRNGMQLALKTWPSQPVPTLIVKDSGCDPKKAEAATKALIEARVDVVLGNWCEIGGGAELLKNAGIGFVSSNAERVKGLEGSQLQLGRVELYAGEKLAAKLRSETGLRVSARTSCWMDFEPSISDKYDAVLCPVLAIDKARWDQVAATYSAGFLKPFTVSVARGYAAMEVALSYVRRLRGGAKSGAALKDTQSISTLFGPLPAPDGATPAEAMQLVFAAKLPKLAPKQAAAVDEIVKSKGCGGKAAGAHSGPWAEQPFVVRGTGAAADCAAPIVTAQR
;
A
#
# COMPACT_ATOMS: atom_id res chain seq x y z
N MET A 1 -68.90 -53.13 -15.36
CA MET A 1 -67.79 -52.22 -15.03
C MET A 1 -67.04 -52.83 -13.85
N THR A 2 -66.12 -53.74 -14.15
CA THR A 2 -64.66 -53.55 -14.26
C THR A 2 -63.93 -53.75 -12.93
N GLU A 3 -63.05 -54.76 -12.93
CA GLU A 3 -62.09 -55.16 -11.91
C GLU A 3 -61.20 -54.00 -11.42
N PHE A 4 -60.54 -54.15 -10.25
CA PHE A 4 -59.06 -54.16 -10.20
C PHE A 4 -58.53 -54.61 -8.82
N LYS A 5 -57.68 -55.65 -8.85
CA LYS A 5 -56.74 -56.09 -7.80
C LYS A 5 -55.62 -55.05 -7.61
N ARG A 6 -54.98 -55.03 -6.42
CA ARG A 6 -53.52 -54.80 -6.15
C ARG A 6 -53.33 -54.34 -4.70
N ALA A 7 -52.21 -54.54 -4.01
CA ALA A 7 -51.08 -55.46 -4.06
C ALA A 7 -50.20 -55.04 -2.87
N ALA A 8 -49.42 -56.00 -2.39
CA ALA A 8 -48.49 -55.93 -1.28
C ALA A 8 -47.42 -54.81 -1.38
N LEU A 9 -46.98 -54.39 -0.18
CA LEU A 9 -45.60 -54.17 0.28
C LEU A 9 -44.53 -53.83 -0.77
N PHE A 10 -43.78 -52.75 -0.56
CA PHE A 10 -42.32 -52.84 -0.56
C PHE A 10 -41.70 -51.67 0.22
N SER A 11 -41.08 -52.02 1.34
CA SER A 11 -40.16 -51.19 2.10
C SER A 11 -38.90 -50.93 1.28
N LEU A 12 -38.50 -49.67 1.13
CA LEU A 12 -37.14 -49.30 0.73
C LEU A 12 -36.60 -48.26 1.72
N GLY A 13 -36.14 -48.77 2.86
CA GLY A 13 -35.18 -48.05 3.70
C GLY A 13 -33.79 -48.33 3.16
N LEU A 14 -33.20 -47.38 2.45
CA LEU A 14 -31.77 -47.40 2.11
C LEU A 14 -31.11 -46.11 2.56
N LEU A 15 -30.22 -46.28 3.55
CA LEU A 15 -29.03 -45.51 3.88
C LEU A 15 -28.89 -44.16 3.16
N ALA A 16 -29.32 -43.08 3.82
CA ALA A 16 -28.65 -41.79 3.67
C ALA A 16 -27.34 -41.88 4.47
N MET A 17 -26.27 -42.37 3.82
CA MET A 17 -24.92 -42.13 4.31
C MET A 17 -24.71 -40.62 4.29
N ALA A 18 -24.82 -40.02 5.48
CA ALA A 18 -24.32 -38.70 5.76
C ALA A 18 -22.81 -38.73 5.54
N SER A 19 -22.39 -38.41 4.31
CA SER A 19 -21.03 -38.00 4.02
C SER A 19 -20.79 -36.68 4.75
N SER A 20 -20.47 -36.79 6.03
CA SER A 20 -19.78 -35.74 6.78
C SER A 20 -18.38 -35.63 6.17
N MET A 21 -18.29 -35.04 4.96
CA MET A 21 -17.06 -34.40 4.55
C MET A 21 -16.84 -33.31 5.59
N SER A 22 -15.94 -33.58 6.53
CA SER A 22 -15.29 -32.56 7.32
C SER A 22 -14.73 -31.57 6.30
N ALA A 23 -15.45 -30.48 6.07
CA ALA A 23 -14.92 -29.36 5.32
C ALA A 23 -13.67 -28.95 6.09
N GLN A 24 -12.49 -29.32 5.58
CA GLN A 24 -11.22 -28.81 6.07
C GLN A 24 -11.41 -27.30 6.11
N ALA A 25 -11.45 -26.71 7.31
CA ALA A 25 -11.70 -25.29 7.46
C ALA A 25 -10.66 -24.58 6.60
N SER A 26 -11.05 -23.97 5.47
CA SER A 26 -10.08 -23.35 4.58
C SER A 26 -9.42 -22.18 5.32
N GLY A 27 -8.15 -21.90 5.01
CA GLY A 27 -7.39 -20.80 5.61
C GLY A 27 -7.96 -19.41 5.33
N GLY A 28 -8.99 -19.32 4.48
CA GLY A 28 -9.33 -18.11 3.74
C GLY A 28 -8.46 -17.97 2.48
N SER A 29 -8.83 -17.03 1.62
CA SER A 29 -8.10 -16.67 0.41
C SER A 29 -7.96 -15.16 0.31
N ILE A 30 -6.75 -14.72 -0.02
CA ILE A 30 -6.41 -13.31 -0.18
C ILE A 30 -6.09 -13.08 -1.65
N GLY A 31 -6.88 -12.22 -2.29
CA GLY A 31 -6.58 -11.73 -3.62
C GLY A 31 -5.47 -10.70 -3.56
N VAL A 32 -4.54 -10.72 -4.50
CA VAL A 32 -3.48 -9.71 -4.60
C VAL A 32 -3.40 -9.21 -6.02
N ILE A 33 -3.45 -7.89 -6.19
CA ILE A 33 -3.21 -7.22 -7.47
C ILE A 33 -1.81 -6.62 -7.38
N LEU A 34 -0.85 -7.12 -8.18
CA LEU A 34 0.53 -6.64 -8.21
C LEU A 34 0.92 -6.10 -9.60
N PRO A 35 1.83 -5.13 -9.68
CA PRO A 35 2.37 -4.64 -10.95
C PRO A 35 3.52 -5.53 -11.46
N GLU A 36 3.25 -6.79 -11.79
CA GLU A 36 4.27 -7.80 -12.13
C GLU A 36 4.91 -7.58 -13.50
N SER A 37 4.15 -7.06 -14.47
CA SER A 37 4.66 -6.83 -15.84
C SER A 37 5.33 -5.47 -16.05
N TRP A 38 4.92 -4.44 -15.30
CA TRP A 38 5.45 -3.08 -15.40
C TRP A 38 5.21 -2.35 -14.08
N PRO A 39 6.20 -1.62 -13.54
CA PRO A 39 7.40 -1.09 -14.18
C PRO A 39 8.65 -1.95 -13.98
N SER A 40 8.61 -2.83 -13.00
CA SER A 40 9.74 -3.50 -12.41
C SER A 40 9.23 -4.80 -11.83
N LYS A 41 9.46 -5.87 -12.58
CA LYS A 41 9.19 -7.22 -12.13
C LYS A 41 9.92 -7.53 -10.83
N ALA A 42 11.16 -7.04 -10.68
CA ALA A 42 11.97 -7.23 -9.48
C ALA A 42 11.30 -6.64 -8.22
N GLN A 43 10.75 -5.42 -8.31
CA GLN A 43 10.03 -4.81 -7.19
C GLN A 43 8.75 -5.57 -6.86
N ALA A 44 8.01 -6.03 -7.88
CA ALA A 44 6.81 -6.86 -7.66
C ALA A 44 7.17 -8.19 -6.95
N GLU A 45 8.30 -8.81 -7.31
CA GLU A 45 8.83 -9.99 -6.62
C GLU A 45 9.22 -9.67 -5.17
N GLU A 46 9.83 -8.52 -4.89
CA GLU A 46 10.16 -8.08 -3.53
C GLU A 46 8.90 -7.87 -2.68
N ILE A 47 7.89 -7.19 -3.22
CA ILE A 47 6.57 -7.03 -2.58
C ILE A 47 5.98 -8.41 -2.26
N ARG A 48 5.98 -9.32 -3.23
CA ARG A 48 5.50 -10.71 -3.05
C ARG A 48 6.30 -11.44 -1.95
N ASN A 49 7.62 -11.26 -1.88
CA ASN A 49 8.45 -11.87 -0.83
C ASN A 49 8.10 -11.32 0.56
N GLY A 50 7.79 -10.02 0.66
CA GLY A 50 7.29 -9.42 1.91
C GLY A 50 5.97 -10.06 2.37
N MET A 51 5.03 -10.27 1.45
CA MET A 51 3.77 -10.98 1.74
C MET A 51 4.01 -12.43 2.19
N GLN A 52 4.94 -13.13 1.53
CA GLN A 52 5.30 -14.49 1.90
C GLN A 52 5.96 -14.56 3.28
N LEU A 53 6.79 -13.57 3.64
CA LEU A 53 7.34 -13.48 5.00
C LEU A 53 6.20 -13.40 6.02
N ALA A 54 5.24 -12.48 5.83
CA ALA A 54 4.12 -12.31 6.74
C ALA A 54 3.29 -13.60 6.91
N LEU A 55 3.04 -14.33 5.81
CA LEU A 55 2.36 -15.63 5.84
C LEU A 55 3.16 -16.70 6.60
N LYS A 56 4.48 -16.78 6.37
CA LYS A 56 5.35 -17.74 7.05
C LYS A 56 5.44 -17.49 8.55
N THR A 57 5.37 -16.23 8.96
CA THR A 57 5.42 -15.81 10.37
C THR A 57 4.03 -15.70 11.01
N TRP A 58 2.96 -16.08 10.30
CA TRP A 58 1.60 -15.96 10.78
C TRP A 58 1.31 -17.02 11.87
N PRO A 59 0.89 -16.62 13.09
CA PRO A 59 0.76 -17.55 14.20
C PRO A 59 -0.52 -18.40 14.16
N SER A 60 -1.50 -18.06 13.31
CA SER A 60 -2.80 -18.76 13.28
C SER A 60 -2.88 -19.75 12.13
N GLN A 61 -3.57 -20.88 12.36
CA GLN A 61 -3.82 -21.90 11.35
C GLN A 61 -5.32 -22.02 11.04
N PRO A 62 -5.70 -22.49 9.84
CA PRO A 62 -4.83 -22.62 8.66
C PRO A 62 -4.40 -21.27 8.06
N VAL A 63 -3.23 -21.25 7.42
CA VAL A 63 -2.68 -20.09 6.70
C VAL A 63 -3.55 -19.78 5.46
N PRO A 64 -3.93 -18.51 5.21
CA PRO A 64 -4.65 -18.15 4.00
C PRO A 64 -3.84 -18.40 2.72
N THR A 65 -4.51 -18.72 1.61
CA THR A 65 -3.88 -18.85 0.29
C THR A 65 -3.85 -17.50 -0.44
N LEU A 66 -2.87 -17.31 -1.33
CA LEU A 66 -2.79 -16.12 -2.18
C LEU A 66 -3.22 -16.41 -3.61
N ILE A 67 -4.10 -15.57 -4.15
CA ILE A 67 -4.44 -15.55 -5.57
C ILE A 67 -3.92 -14.24 -6.14
N VAL A 68 -2.84 -14.31 -6.92
CA VAL A 68 -2.19 -13.11 -7.46
C VAL A 68 -2.60 -12.85 -8.91
N LYS A 69 -2.86 -11.59 -9.23
CA LYS A 69 -3.18 -11.09 -10.55
C LYS A 69 -2.27 -9.91 -10.88
N ASP A 70 -1.86 -9.83 -12.14
CA ASP A 70 -1.03 -8.73 -12.63
C ASP A 70 -1.89 -7.54 -13.09
N SER A 71 -1.60 -6.34 -12.59
CA SER A 71 -2.16 -5.09 -13.12
C SER A 71 -1.26 -4.39 -14.12
N GLY A 72 0.06 -4.61 -14.06
CA GLY A 72 1.04 -3.81 -14.81
C GLY A 72 0.84 -2.29 -14.70
N CYS A 73 0.25 -1.83 -13.59
CA CYS A 73 -0.19 -0.44 -13.37
C CYS A 73 -1.12 0.15 -14.43
N ASP A 74 -1.81 -0.72 -15.15
CA ASP A 74 -2.83 -0.33 -16.11
C ASP A 74 -4.21 -0.41 -15.42
N PRO A 75 -4.98 0.70 -15.37
CA PRO A 75 -6.29 0.71 -14.71
C PRO A 75 -7.29 -0.32 -15.25
N LYS A 76 -7.25 -0.63 -16.56
CA LYS A 76 -8.16 -1.62 -17.17
C LYS A 76 -7.75 -3.04 -16.79
N LYS A 77 -6.44 -3.33 -16.77
CA LYS A 77 -5.92 -4.61 -16.27
C LYS A 77 -6.24 -4.79 -14.78
N ALA A 78 -6.08 -3.73 -13.97
CA ALA A 78 -6.44 -3.77 -12.55
C ALA A 78 -7.94 -4.04 -12.33
N GLU A 79 -8.81 -3.42 -13.14
CA GLU A 79 -10.25 -3.70 -13.11
C GLU A 79 -10.55 -5.15 -13.49
N ALA A 80 -9.93 -5.67 -14.55
CA ALA A 80 -10.10 -7.07 -14.97
C ALA A 80 -9.58 -8.06 -13.91
N ALA A 81 -8.42 -7.77 -13.30
CA ALA A 81 -7.87 -8.52 -12.18
C ALA A 81 -8.84 -8.52 -10.99
N THR A 82 -9.45 -7.38 -10.69
CA THR A 82 -10.46 -7.24 -9.63
C THR A 82 -11.67 -8.13 -9.89
N LYS A 83 -12.23 -8.10 -11.11
CA LYS A 83 -13.37 -8.96 -11.49
C LYS A 83 -13.03 -10.44 -11.32
N ALA A 84 -11.85 -10.87 -11.77
CA ALA A 84 -11.40 -12.24 -11.62
C ALA A 84 -11.24 -12.66 -10.14
N LEU A 85 -10.85 -11.74 -9.25
CA LEU A 85 -10.74 -12.01 -7.81
C LEU A 85 -12.12 -12.06 -7.13
N ILE A 86 -13.08 -11.24 -7.56
CA ILE A 86 -14.48 -11.32 -7.13
C ILE A 86 -15.07 -12.68 -7.53
N GLU A 87 -14.86 -13.10 -8.78
CA GLU A 87 -15.30 -14.41 -9.28
C GLU A 87 -14.67 -15.56 -8.49
N ALA A 88 -13.39 -15.42 -8.09
CA ALA A 88 -12.69 -16.37 -7.23
C ALA A 88 -13.15 -16.36 -5.77
N ARG A 89 -14.04 -15.44 -5.37
CA ARG A 89 -14.61 -15.29 -4.02
C ARG A 89 -13.55 -15.17 -2.92
N VAL A 90 -12.55 -14.32 -3.15
CA VAL A 90 -11.55 -14.01 -2.12
C VAL A 90 -12.17 -13.27 -0.94
N ASP A 91 -11.61 -13.45 0.26
CA ASP A 91 -12.11 -12.82 1.49
C ASP A 91 -11.73 -11.33 1.57
N VAL A 92 -10.57 -10.99 1.00
CA VAL A 92 -10.01 -9.64 0.97
C VAL A 92 -9.11 -9.50 -0.26
N VAL A 93 -9.02 -8.29 -0.79
CA VAL A 93 -8.06 -7.93 -1.84
C VAL A 93 -7.00 -6.98 -1.30
N LEU A 94 -5.74 -7.30 -1.56
CA LEU A 94 -4.59 -6.43 -1.43
C LEU A 94 -4.31 -5.82 -2.80
N GLY A 95 -4.22 -4.50 -2.85
CA GLY A 95 -3.99 -3.81 -4.10
C GLY A 95 -3.90 -2.33 -3.84
N ASN A 96 -4.37 -1.55 -4.78
CA ASN A 96 -3.47 -1.02 -5.78
C ASN A 96 -2.17 -0.41 -5.24
N TRP A 97 -1.10 -0.59 -6.02
CA TRP A 97 0.26 -0.18 -5.65
C TRP A 97 0.69 1.07 -6.39
N CYS A 98 0.14 1.27 -7.58
CA CYS A 98 0.53 2.29 -8.53
C CYS A 98 -0.65 2.92 -9.26
N GLU A 99 -1.73 2.15 -9.45
CA GLU A 99 -2.96 2.60 -10.07
C GLU A 99 -3.95 3.14 -9.03
N ILE A 100 -4.55 4.29 -9.31
CA ILE A 100 -5.48 4.92 -8.39
C ILE A 100 -6.91 4.54 -8.79
N GLY A 101 -7.69 4.06 -7.83
CA GLY A 101 -9.13 3.83 -8.00
C GLY A 101 -9.52 2.58 -8.79
N GLY A 102 -8.58 1.84 -9.38
CA GLY A 102 -8.87 0.57 -10.05
C GLY A 102 -9.56 -0.42 -9.11
N GLY A 103 -10.77 -0.87 -9.46
CA GLY A 103 -11.45 -1.97 -8.79
C GLY A 103 -12.07 -1.71 -7.41
N ALA A 104 -11.77 -0.59 -6.74
CA ALA A 104 -12.21 -0.37 -5.35
C ALA A 104 -13.75 -0.34 -5.20
N GLU A 105 -14.46 0.37 -6.08
CA GLU A 105 -15.92 0.38 -6.11
C GLU A 105 -16.52 -0.99 -6.48
N LEU A 106 -15.85 -1.77 -7.34
CA LEU A 106 -16.30 -3.13 -7.66
C LEU A 106 -16.22 -4.06 -6.44
N LEU A 107 -15.14 -3.96 -5.65
CA LEU A 107 -14.96 -4.72 -4.43
C LEU A 107 -15.98 -4.33 -3.36
N LYS A 108 -16.21 -3.02 -3.19
CA LYS A 108 -17.26 -2.49 -2.31
C LYS A 108 -18.63 -3.05 -2.66
N ASN A 109 -19.01 -3.02 -3.94
CA ASN A 109 -20.28 -3.56 -4.42
C ASN A 109 -20.38 -5.08 -4.26
N ALA A 110 -19.26 -5.80 -4.31
CA ALA A 110 -19.18 -7.23 -4.03
C ALA A 110 -19.12 -7.57 -2.53
N GLY A 111 -19.02 -6.57 -1.65
CA GLY A 111 -18.88 -6.78 -0.20
C GLY A 111 -17.52 -7.33 0.23
N ILE A 112 -16.51 -7.26 -0.65
CA ILE A 112 -15.15 -7.77 -0.39
C ILE A 112 -14.30 -6.62 0.17
N GLY A 113 -13.62 -6.87 1.29
CA GLY A 113 -12.73 -5.90 1.91
C GLY A 113 -11.53 -5.59 1.01
N PHE A 114 -11.10 -4.33 1.00
CA PHE A 114 -9.96 -3.89 0.20
C PHE A 114 -8.88 -3.22 1.05
N VAL A 115 -7.62 -3.60 0.87
CA VAL A 115 -6.47 -2.89 1.45
C VAL A 115 -5.69 -2.23 0.32
N SER A 116 -5.76 -0.90 0.26
CA SER A 116 -4.97 -0.10 -0.68
C SER A 116 -3.57 0.17 -0.13
N SER A 117 -2.58 -0.12 -0.96
CA SER A 117 -1.17 0.05 -0.70
C SER A 117 -0.59 1.26 -1.44
N ASN A 118 -1.45 2.06 -2.08
CA ASN A 118 -1.07 3.33 -2.70
C ASN A 118 -0.58 4.31 -1.63
N ALA A 119 0.34 5.19 -2.02
CA ALA A 119 0.79 6.28 -1.16
C ALA A 119 -0.30 7.35 -0.94
N GLU A 120 -1.24 7.45 -1.89
CA GLU A 120 -2.37 8.38 -1.84
C GLU A 120 -3.65 7.70 -1.35
N ARG A 121 -4.48 8.47 -0.62
CA ARG A 121 -5.77 8.04 -0.09
C ARG A 121 -6.93 8.57 -0.91
N VAL A 122 -7.82 7.65 -1.30
CA VAL A 122 -9.09 7.95 -1.95
C VAL A 122 -10.16 8.17 -0.89
N LYS A 123 -10.91 9.28 -0.97
CA LYS A 123 -12.07 9.58 -0.10
C LYS A 123 -13.33 8.89 -0.64
N GLY A 124 -14.34 8.65 0.21
CA GLY A 124 -15.65 8.11 -0.22
C GLY A 124 -15.77 6.58 -0.20
N LEU A 125 -14.71 5.89 0.23
CA LEU A 125 -14.63 4.43 0.34
C LEU A 125 -14.60 3.96 1.80
N GLU A 126 -15.01 4.84 2.72
CA GLU A 126 -15.06 4.59 4.16
C GLU A 126 -15.89 3.33 4.46
N GLY A 127 -15.39 2.47 5.33
CA GLY A 127 -16.08 1.23 5.74
C GLY A 127 -16.02 0.08 4.73
N SER A 128 -15.40 0.28 3.56
CA SER A 128 -15.15 -0.78 2.56
C SER A 128 -13.66 -1.00 2.25
N GLN A 129 -12.82 -0.08 2.69
CA GLN A 129 -11.39 -0.06 2.37
C GLN A 129 -10.54 0.39 3.56
N LEU A 130 -9.37 -0.22 3.72
CA LEU A 130 -8.24 0.25 4.53
C LEU A 130 -7.15 0.80 3.60
N GLN A 131 -6.47 1.87 3.99
CA GLN A 131 -5.47 2.52 3.14
C GLN A 131 -4.17 2.71 3.90
N LEU A 132 -3.06 2.25 3.33
CA LEU A 132 -1.71 2.48 3.87
C LEU A 132 -1.19 3.89 3.55
N GLY A 133 -1.72 4.51 2.48
CA GLY A 133 -1.32 5.84 2.03
C GLY A 133 -1.57 6.92 3.06
N ARG A 134 -0.71 7.94 3.10
CA ARG A 134 -0.80 9.06 4.05
C ARG A 134 -1.12 10.39 3.36
N VAL A 135 -0.96 10.45 2.05
CA VAL A 135 -1.15 11.66 1.23
C VAL A 135 -2.59 11.70 0.72
N GLU A 136 -3.26 12.85 0.79
CA GLU A 136 -4.56 13.02 0.12
C GLU A 136 -4.42 12.88 -1.40
N LEU A 137 -5.42 12.27 -2.05
CA LEU A 137 -5.48 12.16 -3.50
C LEU A 137 -5.22 13.51 -4.19
N TYR A 138 -4.28 13.53 -5.14
CA TYR A 138 -3.83 14.71 -5.89
C TYR A 138 -3.06 15.78 -5.10
N ALA A 139 -2.83 15.62 -3.79
CA ALA A 139 -2.08 16.61 -3.01
C ALA A 139 -0.65 16.80 -3.55
N GLY A 140 0.03 15.70 -3.91
CA GLY A 140 1.37 15.76 -4.50
C GLY A 140 1.42 16.51 -5.83
N GLU A 141 0.46 16.28 -6.74
CA GLU A 141 0.43 16.97 -8.03
C GLU A 141 0.09 18.46 -7.88
N LYS A 142 -0.85 18.82 -6.99
CA LYS A 142 -1.16 20.23 -6.68
C LYS A 142 0.08 20.95 -6.13
N LEU A 143 0.82 20.31 -5.24
CA LEU A 143 2.03 20.86 -4.67
C LEU A 143 3.15 20.96 -5.71
N ALA A 144 3.33 19.96 -6.56
CA ALA A 144 4.29 20.01 -7.66
C ALA A 144 3.97 21.11 -8.67
N ALA A 145 2.69 21.33 -9.00
CA ALA A 145 2.27 22.44 -9.84
C ALA A 145 2.65 23.80 -9.23
N LYS A 146 2.43 23.98 -7.91
CA LYS A 146 2.86 25.17 -7.17
C LYS A 146 4.38 25.35 -7.20
N LEU A 147 5.14 24.29 -6.96
CA LEU A 147 6.61 24.30 -7.03
C LEU A 147 7.07 24.74 -8.42
N ARG A 148 6.52 24.19 -9.50
CA ARG A 148 6.85 24.57 -10.89
C ARG A 148 6.59 26.06 -11.12
N SER A 149 5.43 26.58 -10.73
CA SER A 149 5.06 27.98 -10.98
C SER A 149 5.93 28.98 -10.21
N GLU A 150 6.35 28.65 -9.00
CA GLU A 150 7.07 29.60 -8.14
C GLU A 150 8.59 29.52 -8.31
N THR A 151 9.13 28.33 -8.58
CA THR A 151 10.57 28.08 -8.68
C THR A 151 11.09 28.03 -10.11
N GLY A 152 10.21 27.85 -11.11
CA GLY A 152 10.62 27.60 -12.50
C GLY A 152 11.24 26.23 -12.74
N LEU A 153 11.30 25.36 -11.72
CA LEU A 153 11.84 24.00 -11.85
C LEU A 153 10.86 23.06 -12.54
N ARG A 154 11.40 22.11 -13.32
CA ARG A 154 10.65 20.96 -13.84
C ARG A 154 10.49 19.92 -12.73
N VAL A 155 9.39 19.99 -11.99
CA VAL A 155 9.12 19.07 -10.88
C VAL A 155 8.21 17.92 -11.31
N SER A 156 8.62 16.66 -11.11
CA SER A 156 7.73 15.51 -11.26
C SER A 156 7.03 15.18 -9.93
N ALA A 157 5.77 14.77 -9.99
CA ALA A 157 5.08 14.10 -8.89
C ALA A 157 4.45 12.80 -9.41
N ARG A 158 4.16 11.86 -8.50
CA ARG A 158 3.56 10.53 -8.76
C ARG A 158 4.37 9.56 -9.62
N THR A 159 4.68 9.87 -10.88
CA THR A 159 5.16 8.87 -11.86
C THR A 159 6.61 8.41 -11.65
N SER A 160 7.38 9.12 -10.83
CA SER A 160 8.80 8.81 -10.57
C SER A 160 9.05 8.20 -9.18
N CYS A 161 8.01 7.99 -8.36
CA CYS A 161 8.13 7.76 -6.91
C CYS A 161 7.25 6.63 -6.35
N TRP A 162 6.67 5.80 -7.22
CA TRP A 162 5.44 5.07 -6.93
C TRP A 162 5.63 3.66 -6.35
N MET A 163 6.84 3.09 -6.48
CA MET A 163 7.17 1.78 -5.92
C MET A 163 8.28 1.87 -4.88
N ASP A 164 9.35 2.57 -5.23
CA ASP A 164 10.45 2.85 -4.34
C ASP A 164 10.39 4.31 -3.94
N PHE A 165 10.27 4.52 -2.64
CA PHE A 165 10.44 5.80 -1.97
C PHE A 165 11.88 6.34 -2.08
N GLU A 166 12.69 5.73 -2.95
CA GLU A 166 13.97 6.19 -3.45
C GLU A 166 13.77 6.91 -4.79
N PRO A 167 13.76 8.24 -4.78
CA PRO A 167 13.58 9.02 -5.99
C PRO A 167 14.69 8.76 -7.01
N SER A 168 14.36 8.19 -8.16
CA SER A 168 15.20 8.26 -9.35
C SER A 168 14.82 9.50 -10.15
N ILE A 169 15.74 10.47 -10.23
CA ILE A 169 15.51 11.70 -10.99
C ILE A 169 15.98 11.48 -12.44
N SER A 170 15.04 11.48 -13.38
CA SER A 170 15.36 11.52 -14.81
C SER A 170 15.88 12.90 -15.20
N ASP A 171 16.79 12.97 -16.18
CA ASP A 171 17.32 14.23 -16.76
C ASP A 171 16.23 15.20 -17.27
N LYS A 172 15.00 14.71 -17.46
CA LYS A 172 13.83 15.50 -17.83
C LYS A 172 13.32 16.41 -16.69
N TYR A 173 13.73 16.16 -15.46
CA TYR A 173 13.24 16.86 -14.27
C TYR A 173 14.40 17.46 -13.47
N ASP A 174 14.15 18.62 -12.87
CA ASP A 174 15.10 19.30 -11.97
C ASP A 174 14.85 18.92 -10.51
N ALA A 175 13.66 18.40 -10.21
CA ALA A 175 13.31 17.85 -8.91
C ALA A 175 12.18 16.82 -9.02
N VAL A 176 12.05 15.98 -8.00
CA VAL A 176 10.92 15.07 -7.84
C VAL A 176 10.33 15.22 -6.44
N LEU A 177 9.01 15.20 -6.35
CA LEU A 177 8.26 15.23 -5.10
C LEU A 177 7.61 13.85 -4.90
N CYS A 178 8.17 13.09 -3.97
CA CYS A 178 7.74 11.73 -3.69
C CYS A 178 6.98 11.70 -2.36
N PRO A 179 5.88 10.95 -2.23
CA PRO A 179 5.39 10.51 -0.92
C PRO A 179 6.52 9.86 -0.11
N VAL A 180 6.41 9.81 1.22
CA VAL A 180 7.30 9.03 2.10
C VAL A 180 6.50 8.15 3.05
N LEU A 181 7.12 7.06 3.49
CA LEU A 181 6.57 6.18 4.51
C LEU A 181 7.07 6.63 5.88
N ALA A 182 6.17 6.68 6.87
CA ALA A 182 6.64 6.63 8.25
C ALA A 182 7.25 5.25 8.47
N ILE A 183 8.37 5.16 9.19
CA ILE A 183 8.98 3.89 9.55
C ILE A 183 9.07 3.83 11.06
N ASP A 184 8.49 2.79 11.65
CA ASP A 184 8.80 2.38 13.01
C ASP A 184 10.14 1.64 12.99
N LYS A 185 11.22 2.34 13.39
CA LYS A 185 12.59 1.81 13.34
C LYS A 185 12.75 0.52 14.15
N ALA A 186 12.12 0.45 15.32
CA ALA A 186 12.22 -0.73 16.18
C ALA A 186 11.63 -1.97 15.49
N ARG A 187 10.48 -1.80 14.83
CA ARG A 187 9.87 -2.88 14.04
C ARG A 187 10.62 -3.17 12.75
N TRP A 188 11.16 -2.15 12.10
CA TRP A 188 11.94 -2.31 10.87
C TRP A 188 13.10 -3.27 11.08
N ASP A 189 13.94 -3.03 12.09
CA ASP A 189 15.14 -3.85 12.32
C ASP A 189 14.79 -5.31 12.65
N GLN A 190 13.71 -5.52 13.41
CA GLN A 190 13.21 -6.86 13.72
C GLN A 190 12.77 -7.62 12.45
N VAL A 191 11.93 -6.98 11.61
CA VAL A 191 11.43 -7.60 10.38
C VAL A 191 12.56 -7.81 9.38
N ALA A 192 13.49 -6.85 9.28
CA ALA A 192 14.66 -6.94 8.42
C ALA A 192 15.54 -8.14 8.77
N ALA A 193 15.85 -8.34 10.04
CA ALA A 193 16.62 -9.51 10.50
C ALA A 193 15.92 -10.83 10.15
N THR A 194 14.62 -10.92 10.38
CA THR A 194 13.79 -12.10 10.06
C THR A 194 13.78 -12.36 8.54
N TYR A 195 13.62 -11.31 7.74
CA TYR A 195 13.62 -11.41 6.28
C TYR A 195 14.96 -11.90 5.75
N SER A 196 16.06 -11.28 6.16
CA SER A 196 17.40 -11.63 5.69
C SER A 196 17.80 -13.05 6.09
N ALA A 197 17.40 -13.52 7.26
CA ALA A 197 17.60 -14.92 7.66
C ALA A 197 16.78 -15.90 6.80
N GLY A 198 15.53 -15.57 6.46
CA GLY A 198 14.63 -16.47 5.74
C GLY A 198 14.76 -16.47 4.22
N PHE A 199 15.20 -15.36 3.63
CA PHE A 199 15.26 -15.16 2.17
C PHE A 199 16.68 -14.94 1.65
N LEU A 200 17.68 -14.78 2.54
CA LEU A 200 19.09 -14.50 2.18
C LEU A 200 19.24 -13.29 1.24
N LYS A 201 18.43 -12.26 1.48
CA LYS A 201 18.36 -11.01 0.70
C LYS A 201 18.27 -9.79 1.63
N PRO A 202 18.71 -8.60 1.18
CA PRO A 202 18.53 -7.38 1.95
C PRO A 202 17.04 -7.03 2.06
N PHE A 203 16.63 -6.50 3.21
CA PHE A 203 15.27 -6.00 3.40
C PHE A 203 15.13 -4.63 2.73
N THR A 204 14.24 -4.54 1.74
CA THR A 204 13.99 -3.31 0.97
C THR A 204 12.65 -2.69 1.36
N VAL A 205 12.42 -1.44 0.94
CA VAL A 205 11.12 -0.78 1.10
C VAL A 205 10.02 -1.55 0.37
N SER A 206 10.29 -2.10 -0.80
CA SER A 206 9.33 -2.92 -1.56
C SER A 206 8.92 -4.18 -0.78
N VAL A 207 9.87 -4.88 -0.15
CA VAL A 207 9.57 -6.00 0.78
C VAL A 207 8.72 -5.51 1.95
N ALA A 208 9.10 -4.40 2.58
CA ALA A 208 8.41 -3.84 3.73
C ALA A 208 6.95 -3.49 3.42
N ARG A 209 6.66 -2.98 2.22
CA ARG A 209 5.28 -2.70 1.76
C ARG A 209 4.45 -3.96 1.59
N GLY A 210 5.02 -4.99 0.97
CA GLY A 210 4.37 -6.30 0.85
C GLY A 210 4.04 -6.91 2.21
N TYR A 211 4.99 -6.84 3.14
CA TYR A 211 4.82 -7.32 4.51
C TYR A 211 3.71 -6.55 5.24
N ALA A 212 3.78 -5.22 5.28
CA ALA A 212 2.79 -4.39 5.98
C ALA A 212 1.37 -4.58 5.43
N ALA A 213 1.19 -4.61 4.10
CA ALA A 213 -0.12 -4.85 3.48
C ALA A 213 -0.69 -6.23 3.88
N MET A 214 0.17 -7.26 3.91
CA MET A 214 -0.23 -8.59 4.32
C MET A 214 -0.58 -8.66 5.81
N GLU A 215 0.15 -7.96 6.69
CA GLU A 215 -0.23 -7.87 8.10
C GLU A 215 -1.66 -7.33 8.27
N VAL A 216 -2.03 -6.31 7.48
CA VAL A 216 -3.41 -5.78 7.47
C VAL A 216 -4.42 -6.85 7.02
N ALA A 217 -4.18 -7.51 5.88
CA ALA A 217 -5.10 -8.53 5.39
C ALA A 217 -5.22 -9.72 6.34
N LEU A 218 -4.12 -10.22 6.90
CA LEU A 218 -4.15 -11.34 7.85
C LEU A 218 -4.92 -10.98 9.11
N SER A 219 -4.74 -9.75 9.60
CA SER A 219 -5.47 -9.20 10.73
C SER A 219 -6.98 -9.09 10.44
N TYR A 220 -7.36 -8.68 9.23
CA TYR A 220 -8.74 -8.66 8.77
C TYR A 220 -9.35 -10.06 8.64
N VAL A 221 -8.66 -10.98 7.95
CA VAL A 221 -9.08 -12.38 7.77
C VAL A 221 -9.25 -13.07 9.13
N ARG A 222 -8.35 -12.83 10.09
CA ARG A 222 -8.49 -13.37 11.45
C ARG A 222 -9.81 -12.97 12.09
N ARG A 223 -10.25 -11.72 11.91
CA ARG A 223 -11.52 -11.21 12.48
C ARG A 223 -12.72 -11.82 11.78
N LEU A 224 -12.70 -11.91 10.45
CA LEU A 224 -13.76 -12.60 9.69
C LEU A 224 -13.95 -14.03 10.18
N ARG A 225 -12.85 -14.76 10.35
CA ARG A 225 -12.86 -16.14 10.84
C ARG A 225 -13.28 -16.25 12.31
N GLY A 226 -13.11 -15.18 13.09
CA GLY A 226 -13.67 -15.02 14.42
C GLY A 226 -15.17 -14.71 14.46
N GLY A 227 -15.85 -14.67 13.30
CA GLY A 227 -17.29 -14.42 13.19
C GLY A 227 -17.68 -12.94 13.03
N ALA A 228 -16.70 -12.03 12.89
CA ALA A 228 -17.01 -10.63 12.64
C ALA A 228 -17.61 -10.44 11.24
N LYS A 229 -18.61 -9.56 11.13
CA LYS A 229 -19.11 -9.09 9.82
C LYS A 229 -18.05 -8.22 9.15
N SER A 230 -18.00 -8.22 7.81
CA SER A 230 -17.01 -7.49 7.00
C SER A 230 -16.74 -6.05 7.48
N GLY A 231 -17.77 -5.21 7.61
CA GLY A 231 -17.59 -3.82 8.07
C GLY A 231 -17.03 -3.69 9.50
N ALA A 232 -17.42 -4.59 10.41
CA ALA A 232 -16.87 -4.62 11.77
C ALA A 232 -15.41 -5.09 11.76
N ALA A 233 -15.09 -6.12 10.98
CA ALA A 233 -13.73 -6.61 10.79
C ALA A 233 -12.81 -5.52 10.21
N LEU A 234 -13.27 -4.72 9.24
CA LEU A 234 -12.51 -3.58 8.71
C LEU A 234 -12.28 -2.53 9.80
N LYS A 235 -13.34 -2.10 10.49
CA LYS A 235 -13.26 -1.10 11.56
C LYS A 235 -12.27 -1.51 12.65
N ASP A 236 -12.34 -2.76 13.11
CA ASP A 236 -11.44 -3.25 14.16
C ASP A 236 -10.01 -3.41 13.64
N THR A 237 -9.82 -3.71 12.35
CA THR A 237 -8.50 -3.80 11.72
C THR A 237 -7.83 -2.44 11.60
N GLN A 238 -8.59 -1.34 11.49
CA GLN A 238 -8.05 0.03 11.46
C GLN A 238 -7.14 0.35 12.66
N SER A 239 -7.33 -0.33 13.80
CA SER A 239 -6.55 -0.12 15.03
C SER A 239 -5.14 -0.73 15.01
N ILE A 240 -4.77 -1.51 13.99
CA ILE A 240 -3.45 -2.13 13.96
C ILE A 240 -2.35 -1.12 13.61
N SER A 241 -1.15 -1.43 14.09
CA SER A 241 0.08 -0.82 13.62
C SER A 241 0.82 -1.80 12.72
N THR A 242 1.42 -1.28 11.65
CA THR A 242 2.38 -2.00 10.80
C THR A 242 3.79 -1.49 11.10
N LEU A 243 4.80 -1.98 10.38
CA LEU A 243 6.15 -1.39 10.41
C LEU A 243 6.18 0.06 9.89
N PHE A 244 5.11 0.54 9.26
CA PHE A 244 4.94 1.95 8.88
C PHE A 244 4.16 2.79 9.91
N GLY A 245 3.93 2.24 11.10
CA GLY A 245 3.11 2.83 12.13
C GLY A 245 1.61 2.51 11.97
N PRO A 246 0.74 3.27 12.68
CA PRO A 246 -0.71 3.07 12.65
C PRO A 246 -1.31 3.31 11.26
N LEU A 247 -2.38 2.57 10.95
CA LEU A 247 -3.15 2.83 9.73
C LEU A 247 -3.80 4.23 9.80
N PRO A 248 -3.61 5.08 8.77
CA PRO A 248 -4.24 6.39 8.72
C PRO A 248 -5.77 6.30 8.78
N ALA A 249 -6.38 7.17 9.58
CA ALA A 249 -7.83 7.35 9.55
C ALA A 249 -8.28 7.78 8.13
N PRO A 250 -9.47 7.36 7.67
CA PRO A 250 -9.95 7.71 6.33
C PRO A 250 -9.94 9.22 6.04
N ASP A 251 -10.28 10.03 7.03
CA ASP A 251 -10.34 11.49 7.02
C ASP A 251 -9.13 12.18 7.67
N GLY A 252 -8.11 11.41 8.07
CA GLY A 252 -6.92 11.96 8.73
C GLY A 252 -6.21 13.01 7.89
N ALA A 253 -5.63 14.03 8.52
CA ALA A 253 -4.84 15.04 7.82
C ALA A 253 -3.58 14.43 7.15
N THR A 254 -3.13 15.03 6.04
CA THR A 254 -1.82 14.67 5.45
C THR A 254 -0.72 15.16 6.40
N PRO A 255 0.17 14.28 6.89
CA PRO A 255 1.27 14.68 7.76
C PRO A 255 2.20 15.71 7.12
N ALA A 256 2.83 16.57 7.92
CA ALA A 256 3.77 17.59 7.44
C ALA A 256 4.98 16.98 6.69
N GLU A 257 5.37 15.78 7.06
CA GLU A 257 6.47 15.02 6.46
C GLU A 257 5.95 13.92 5.53
N ALA A 258 4.78 14.06 4.93
CA ALA A 258 4.20 13.01 4.09
C ALA A 258 4.86 12.89 2.71
N MET A 259 5.65 13.88 2.31
CA MET A 259 6.40 13.89 1.04
C MET A 259 7.83 14.40 1.22
N GLN A 260 8.69 14.07 0.27
CA GLN A 260 10.07 14.50 0.18
C GLN A 260 10.31 15.09 -1.21
N LEU A 261 10.80 16.33 -1.24
CA LEU A 261 11.31 17.01 -2.42
C LEU A 261 12.81 16.68 -2.55
N VAL A 262 13.21 16.15 -3.71
CA VAL A 262 14.60 15.83 -4.02
C VAL A 262 15.00 16.55 -5.29
N PHE A 263 16.06 17.35 -5.21
CA PHE A 263 16.62 18.07 -6.34
C PHE A 263 17.58 17.20 -7.15
N ALA A 264 17.64 17.45 -8.46
CA ALA A 264 18.69 16.90 -9.30
C ALA A 264 20.06 17.40 -8.84
N ALA A 265 21.12 16.64 -9.15
CA ALA A 265 22.49 17.00 -8.80
C ALA A 265 22.93 18.35 -9.40
N LYS A 266 22.31 18.78 -10.50
CA LYS A 266 22.53 20.07 -11.16
C LYS A 266 21.19 20.73 -11.42
N LEU A 267 21.00 21.92 -10.84
CA LEU A 267 19.84 22.75 -11.11
C LEU A 267 20.08 23.64 -12.34
N PRO A 268 19.04 24.00 -13.10
CA PRO A 268 19.16 24.95 -14.19
C PRO A 268 19.52 26.35 -13.67
N LYS A 269 19.97 27.22 -14.57
CA LYS A 269 20.14 28.65 -14.24
C LYS A 269 18.77 29.28 -14.00
N LEU A 270 18.52 29.70 -12.76
CA LEU A 270 17.26 30.32 -12.35
C LEU A 270 17.31 31.85 -12.47
N ALA A 271 16.17 32.46 -12.76
CA ALA A 271 16.02 33.91 -12.62
C ALA A 271 16.13 34.33 -11.14
N PRO A 272 16.50 35.58 -10.81
CA PRO A 272 16.69 36.00 -9.41
C PRO A 272 15.50 35.72 -8.50
N LYS A 273 14.27 35.96 -8.98
CA LYS A 273 13.03 35.66 -8.24
C LYS A 273 12.84 34.16 -7.98
N GLN A 274 13.15 33.32 -8.96
CA GLN A 274 13.04 31.87 -8.88
C GLN A 274 14.10 31.28 -7.94
N ALA A 275 15.33 31.78 -8.01
CA ALA A 275 16.40 31.41 -7.09
C ALA A 275 16.02 31.75 -5.64
N ALA A 276 15.48 32.96 -5.40
CA ALA A 276 15.00 33.35 -4.07
C ALA A 276 13.88 32.42 -3.55
N ALA A 277 12.96 31.98 -4.42
CA ALA A 277 11.92 31.02 -4.04
C ALA A 277 12.49 29.63 -3.68
N VAL A 278 13.47 29.13 -4.45
CA VAL A 278 14.17 27.87 -4.12
C VAL A 278 14.91 28.01 -2.79
N ASP A 279 15.61 29.12 -2.57
CA ASP A 279 16.31 29.38 -1.30
C ASP A 279 15.35 29.43 -0.12
N GLU A 280 14.17 30.04 -0.27
CA GLU A 280 13.13 30.06 0.77
C GLU A 280 12.63 28.64 1.09
N ILE A 281 12.39 27.82 0.07
CA ILE A 281 12.00 26.42 0.24
C ILE A 281 13.10 25.66 0.99
N VAL A 282 14.36 25.76 0.56
CA VAL A 282 15.48 25.07 1.22
C VAL A 282 15.66 25.57 2.66
N LYS A 283 15.47 26.85 2.96
CA LYS A 283 15.57 27.38 4.33
C LYS A 283 14.41 26.93 5.22
N SER A 284 13.19 26.93 4.70
CA SER A 284 11.98 26.58 5.47
C SER A 284 11.76 25.07 5.62
N LYS A 285 12.27 24.27 4.69
CA LYS A 285 12.03 22.81 4.60
C LYS A 285 13.30 21.95 4.56
N GLY A 286 14.47 22.57 4.49
CA GLY A 286 15.75 21.89 4.49
C GLY A 286 16.12 21.35 5.85
N CYS A 287 16.97 20.34 5.80
CA CYS A 287 17.31 19.51 6.94
C CYS A 287 18.70 19.83 7.44
N GLY A 288 18.81 20.16 8.74
CA GLY A 288 20.07 20.58 9.38
C GLY A 288 20.12 22.03 9.89
N GLY A 289 19.01 22.77 9.88
CA GLY A 289 18.89 24.03 10.63
C GLY A 289 18.47 23.75 12.07
N LYS A 290 19.30 24.12 13.05
CA LYS A 290 18.93 24.12 14.48
C LYS A 290 17.60 24.84 14.68
N ALA A 291 16.58 24.12 15.17
CA ALA A 291 15.23 24.59 15.42
C ALA A 291 14.54 25.15 14.14
N ALA A 292 13.30 24.80 13.81
CA ALA A 292 12.12 25.27 14.53
C ALA A 292 12.23 26.71 15.08
N GLY A 293 13.08 27.57 14.52
CA GLY A 293 12.89 29.01 14.59
C GLY A 293 11.83 29.33 13.55
N ALA A 294 10.63 29.69 14.01
CA ALA A 294 9.49 30.23 13.27
C ALA A 294 9.83 30.76 11.86
N HIS A 295 9.98 29.88 10.88
CA HIS A 295 10.10 30.28 9.50
C HIS A 295 8.67 30.46 8.98
N SER A 296 8.15 31.67 9.16
CA SER A 296 6.90 32.10 8.58
C SER A 296 7.06 32.18 7.06
N GLY A 297 6.20 31.50 6.31
CA GLY A 297 6.21 31.55 4.86
C GLY A 297 5.17 30.60 4.26
N PRO A 298 4.75 30.81 3.00
CA PRO A 298 3.74 30.00 2.33
C PRO A 298 4.14 28.52 2.17
N TRP A 299 5.42 28.20 2.38
CA TRP A 299 5.97 26.86 2.27
C TRP A 299 5.96 26.08 3.59
N ALA A 300 6.07 26.73 4.74
CA ALA A 300 6.27 26.09 6.05
C ALA A 300 5.18 25.05 6.41
N GLU A 301 3.92 25.34 6.05
CA GLU A 301 2.76 24.48 6.32
C GLU A 301 2.54 23.39 5.24
N GLN A 302 3.32 23.39 4.15
CA GLN A 302 3.14 22.41 3.09
C GLN A 302 3.64 21.02 3.51
N PRO A 303 2.99 19.92 3.11
CA PRO A 303 3.28 18.58 3.64
C PRO A 303 4.48 17.90 2.97
N PHE A 304 5.63 18.58 2.91
CA PHE A 304 6.88 18.01 2.43
C PHE A 304 8.11 18.50 3.20
N VAL A 305 9.19 17.74 3.09
CA VAL A 305 10.56 18.10 3.51
C VAL A 305 11.51 18.11 2.30
N VAL A 306 12.63 18.82 2.39
CA VAL A 306 13.68 18.82 1.35
C VAL A 306 14.79 17.84 1.73
N ARG A 307 15.10 16.90 0.85
CA ARG A 307 16.27 16.01 1.02
C ARG A 307 17.55 16.79 0.71
N GLY A 308 18.43 16.88 1.71
CA GLY A 308 19.53 17.85 1.74
C GLY A 308 20.52 17.80 0.58
N THR A 309 20.98 18.99 0.17
CA THR A 309 22.19 19.26 -0.63
C THR A 309 23.39 19.62 0.27
N GLY A 310 23.54 18.93 1.41
CA GLY A 310 24.57 19.19 2.42
C GLY A 310 24.54 18.14 3.53
N ALA A 311 25.69 17.93 4.20
CA ALA A 311 26.01 16.76 5.01
C ALA A 311 25.03 16.42 6.17
N ALA A 312 24.86 15.09 6.33
CA ALA A 312 24.51 14.31 7.52
C ALA A 312 23.03 14.12 7.94
N ALA A 313 22.54 12.91 7.63
CA ALA A 313 21.75 11.99 8.48
C ALA A 313 20.34 12.34 9.02
N ASP A 314 19.92 13.59 9.17
CA ASP A 314 18.86 13.89 10.17
C ASP A 314 17.44 14.24 9.67
N CYS A 315 17.15 14.13 8.37
CA CYS A 315 15.76 14.14 7.90
C CYS A 315 15.52 13.03 6.92
N ALA A 316 15.05 11.90 7.45
CA ALA A 316 14.85 10.68 6.70
C ALA A 316 16.06 10.38 5.82
N ALA A 317 17.16 9.93 6.44
CA ALA A 317 17.97 8.95 5.75
C ALA A 317 16.98 7.94 5.14
N PRO A 318 16.95 7.73 3.81
CA PRO A 318 16.38 6.49 3.33
C PRO A 318 17.17 5.43 4.06
N ILE A 319 16.48 4.58 4.83
CA ILE A 319 17.08 3.37 5.39
C ILE A 319 17.23 2.38 4.22
N VAL A 320 17.87 2.78 3.14
CA VAL A 320 18.47 1.89 2.14
C VAL A 320 19.59 2.67 1.43
N THR A 321 20.64 2.99 2.16
CA THR A 321 21.96 2.63 1.60
C THR A 321 22.42 1.48 2.47
N ALA A 322 21.97 0.28 2.10
CA ALA A 322 22.76 -0.89 2.42
C ALA A 322 24.16 -0.60 1.87
N GLN A 323 25.12 -0.67 2.79
CA GLN A 323 26.54 -0.58 2.52
C GLN A 323 26.88 -1.29 1.20
N ARG A 324 27.59 -0.59 0.33
CA ARG A 324 28.59 -1.24 -0.52
C ARG A 324 29.95 -0.90 0.06
#